data_AF-A0A8H9CA87-F1
#
_entry.id   AF-A0A8H9CA87-F1
#
_cell.length_a   1.000
_cell.length_b   1.000
_cell.length_c   1.000
_cell.angle_alpha   90.00
_cell.angle_beta   90.00
_cell.angle_gamma   90.00
#
_symmetry.space_group_name_H-M   'P 1'
#
loop_
_entity.id
_entity.type
_entity.pdbx_description
1 polymer ?
#
loop_
_entity_poly.entity_id
_entity_poly.type
_entity_poly.pdbx_seq_one_letter_code
_entity_poly.pdbx_strand_id
1 'polypeptide(L)' 'MPKLPLPPITGEEEARIQAGIAQDPDAPEMTDGQAAQMRPAAEVLPPVLYAALTRAVGPQAPRQRSRDGSSWVCPW' A
#
# COMPACT_ATOMS: atom_id res chain seq x y z
N MET A 1 -17.83 -1.60 -3.56
CA MET A 1 -17.33 -0.74 -4.65
C MET A 1 -16.97 -1.61 -5.84
N PRO A 2 -17.40 -1.27 -7.06
CA PRO A 2 -17.00 -2.02 -8.25
C PRO A 2 -15.48 -1.92 -8.44
N LYS A 3 -14.84 -3.05 -8.75
CA LYS A 3 -13.39 -3.08 -9.00
C LYS A 3 -13.13 -2.38 -10.33
N LEU A 4 -12.20 -1.44 -10.31
CA LEU A 4 -11.72 -0.78 -11.51
C LEU A 4 -10.98 -1.82 -12.36
N PRO A 5 -11.41 -2.08 -13.61
CA PRO A 5 -10.58 -2.88 -14.51
C PRO A 5 -9.32 -2.06 -14.70
N LEU A 6 -8.12 -2.54 -14.36
CA LEU A 6 -6.83 -1.81 -14.43
C LEU A 6 -5.83 -2.69 -15.17
N PRO A 7 -5.15 -2.19 -16.23
CA PRO A 7 -4.29 -3.04 -17.03
C PRO A 7 -3.12 -3.54 -16.19
N PRO A 8 -2.66 -4.78 -16.42
CA PRO A 8 -1.44 -5.25 -15.78
C PRO A 8 -0.28 -4.36 -16.21
N ILE A 9 0.52 -3.93 -15.24
CA ILE A 9 1.70 -3.11 -15.48
C ILE A 9 2.74 -3.92 -16.26
N THR A 10 3.35 -3.26 -17.25
CA THR A 10 4.40 -3.86 -18.07
C THR A 10 5.74 -3.83 -17.32
N GLY A 11 6.69 -4.69 -17.70
CA GLY A 11 8.02 -4.68 -17.06
C GLY A 11 8.77 -3.33 -17.22
N GLU A 12 8.55 -2.63 -18.33
CA GLU A 12 9.09 -1.28 -18.55
C GLU A 12 8.43 -0.24 -17.66
N GLU A 13 7.14 -0.41 -17.37
CA GLU A 13 6.40 0.46 -16.47
C GLU A 13 6.79 0.20 -15.01
N GLU A 14 6.95 -1.06 -14.62
CA GLU A 14 7.51 -1.46 -13.32
C GLU A 14 8.90 -0.84 -13.09
N ALA A 15 9.79 -0.92 -14.08
CA ALA A 15 11.11 -0.32 -14.00
C ALA A 15 11.05 1.21 -13.81
N ARG A 16 10.10 1.88 -14.49
CA ARG A 16 9.87 3.33 -14.34
C ARG A 16 9.32 3.68 -12.96
N ILE A 17 8.36 2.92 -12.45
CA ILE A 17 7.81 3.09 -11.11
C ILE A 17 8.91 2.93 -10.06
N GLN A 18 9.70 1.86 -10.16
CA GLN A 18 10.80 1.60 -9.22
C GLN A 18 11.88 2.68 -9.26
N ALA A 19 12.19 3.22 -10.45
CA ALA A 19 13.11 4.34 -10.58
C ALA A 19 12.56 5.61 -9.91
N GLY A 20 11.26 5.88 -10.04
CA GLY A 20 10.60 6.98 -9.35
C GLY A 20 10.67 6.85 -7.83
N ILE A 21 10.38 5.66 -7.30
CA ILE A 21 10.48 5.36 -5.86
C ILE A 21 11.91 5.60 -5.36
N ALA A 22 12.93 5.13 -6.08
CA ALA A 22 14.32 5.27 -5.67
C ALA A 22 14.85 6.71 -5.74
N GLN A 23 14.23 7.57 -6.56
CA GLN A 23 14.62 8.97 -6.72
C GLN A 23 13.82 9.92 -5.83
N ASP A 24 12.83 9.43 -5.09
CA ASP A 24 11.97 10.23 -4.23
C ASP A 24 12.74 10.74 -3.00
N PRO A 25 13.00 12.06 -2.88
CA PRO A 25 13.71 12.63 -1.75
C PRO A 25 12.86 12.66 -0.46
N ASP A 26 11.53 12.60 -0.58
CA ASP A 26 10.60 12.66 0.55
C ASP A 26 10.33 11.27 1.14
N ALA A 27 10.75 10.21 0.45
CA ALA A 27 10.68 8.83 0.89
C ALA A 27 12.06 8.19 1.06
N PRO A 28 12.91 8.69 1.99
CA PRO A 28 14.20 8.08 2.24
C PRO A 28 14.04 6.64 2.72
N GLU A 29 14.91 5.75 2.26
CA GLU A 29 14.92 4.34 2.68
C GLU A 29 15.06 4.23 4.20
N MET A 30 14.25 3.38 4.82
CA MET A 30 14.26 3.22 6.26
C MET A 30 15.50 2.42 6.69
N THR A 31 16.28 2.96 7.62
CA THR A 31 17.45 2.27 8.17
C THR A 31 17.05 1.23 9.22
N ASP A 32 17.87 0.20 9.41
CA ASP A 32 17.65 -0.84 10.42
C ASP A 32 17.53 -0.26 11.85
N GLY A 33 18.30 0.78 12.15
CA GLY A 33 18.24 1.46 13.45
C GLY A 33 16.94 2.23 13.66
N GLN A 34 16.34 2.78 12.60
CA GLN A 34 15.01 3.39 12.68
C GLN A 34 13.94 2.31 12.83
N ALA A 35 14.07 1.20 12.09
CA ALA A 35 13.15 0.08 12.17
C ALA A 35 13.09 -0.54 13.58
N ALA A 36 14.25 -0.69 14.22
CA ALA A 36 14.37 -1.25 15.58
C ALA A 36 13.70 -0.39 16.66
N GLN A 37 13.52 0.92 16.42
CA GLN A 37 12.89 1.84 17.36
C GLN A 37 11.38 1.94 17.18
N MET A 38 10.81 1.31 16.14
CA MET A 38 9.38 1.36 15.90
C MET A 38 8.62 0.62 17.00
N ARG A 39 7.56 1.26 17.51
CA ARG A 39 6.68 0.69 18.54
C ARG A 39 5.41 0.13 17.90
N PRO A 40 4.86 -0.98 18.43
CA PRO A 40 3.58 -1.49 17.97
C PRO A 40 2.47 -0.44 18.08
N ALA A 41 1.57 -0.40 17.10
CA ALA A 41 0.46 0.55 17.08
C ALA A 41 -0.41 0.49 18.34
N ALA A 42 -0.56 -0.69 18.94
CA ALA A 42 -1.28 -0.91 20.19
C ALA A 42 -0.74 -0.09 21.37
N GLU A 43 0.56 0.24 21.36
CA GLU A 43 1.22 0.95 22.45
C GLU A 43 1.28 2.47 22.25
N VAL A 44 1.03 2.94 21.03
CA VAL A 44 1.17 4.36 20.66
C VAL A 44 -0.19 5.01 20.44
N LEU A 45 -1.16 4.26 19.89
CA LEU A 45 -2.49 4.78 19.61
C LEU A 45 -3.37 4.80 20.87
N PRO A 46 -4.33 5.74 20.97
CA PRO A 46 -5.36 5.69 22.00
C PRO A 46 -6.11 4.34 21.95
N PRO A 47 -6.38 3.69 23.11
CA PRO A 47 -6.97 2.35 23.14
C PRO A 47 -8.30 2.23 22.38
N VAL A 48 -9.14 3.26 22.46
CA VAL A 48 -10.43 3.32 21.77
C VAL A 48 -10.25 3.31 20.24
N LEU A 49 -9.25 4.05 19.74
CA LEU A 49 -8.94 4.11 18.31
C LEU A 49 -8.35 2.78 17.82
N TYR A 50 -7.39 2.23 18.55
CA TYR A 50 -6.79 0.93 18.21
C TYR A 50 -7.84 -0.18 18.17
N ALA A 51 -8.75 -0.22 19.14
CA ALA A 51 -9.86 -1.16 19.18
C ALA A 51 -10.82 -0.98 17.98
N ALA A 52 -11.12 0.25 17.59
CA ALA A 52 -11.98 0.52 16.43
C ALA A 52 -11.36 0.02 15.11
N LEU A 53 -10.05 0.22 14.91
CA LEU A 53 -9.33 -0.18 13.69
C LEU A 53 -9.18 -1.70 13.58
N THR A 54 -8.93 -2.38 14.70
CA THR A 54 -8.70 -3.83 14.73
C THR A 54 -9.98 -4.65 14.69
N ARG A 55 -11.10 -4.11 15.20
CA ARG A 55 -12.40 -4.80 15.24
C ARG A 55 -13.07 -4.93 13.87
N ALA A 56 -12.67 -4.11 12.89
CA ALA A 56 -13.28 -4.07 11.55
C ALA A 56 -12.69 -5.07 10.54
N VAL A 57 -11.71 -5.90 10.93
CA VAL A 57 -11.11 -6.89 10.03
C VAL A 57 -12.01 -8.13 9.98
N GLY A 58 -13.07 -8.05 9.17
CA GLY A 58 -13.81 -9.24 8.75
C GLY A 58 -12.91 -10.20 7.96
N PRO A 59 -13.33 -11.47 7.74
CA PRO A 59 -12.55 -12.43 6.98
C PRO A 59 -12.15 -11.85 5.63
N GLN A 60 -10.84 -11.79 5.36
CA GLN A 60 -10.34 -11.33 4.07
C GLN A 60 -10.88 -12.27 2.99
N ALA A 61 -11.66 -11.73 2.05
CA ALA A 61 -12.20 -12.51 0.95
C ALA A 61 -11.04 -13.18 0.18
N PRO A 62 -11.20 -14.45 -0.23
CA PRO A 62 -10.14 -15.16 -0.95
C PRO A 62 -9.75 -14.37 -2.21
N ARG A 63 -8.44 -14.21 -2.43
CA ARG A 63 -7.88 -13.45 -3.56
C ARG A 63 -8.29 -14.11 -4.88
N GLN A 64 -9.34 -13.61 -5.53
CA GLN A 64 -9.66 -14.00 -6.90
C GLN A 64 -8.67 -13.35 -7.86
N ARG A 65 -7.90 -14.18 -8.57
CA ARG A 65 -7.03 -13.77 -9.67
C ARG A 65 -7.92 -13.51 -10.89
N SER A 66 -8.22 -12.24 -11.19
CA SER A 66 -8.89 -11.82 -12.44
C SER A 66 -7.96 -10.93 -13.26
N ARG A 67 -8.16 -10.97 -14.58
CA ARG A 67 -7.16 -10.82 -15.65
C ARG A 67 -7.50 -9.64 -16.55
N ASP A 68 -8.09 -8.56 -16.03
CA ASP A 68 -8.86 -7.67 -16.91
C ASP A 68 -8.50 -6.21 -16.71
N GLY A 69 -7.88 -5.65 -17.74
CA GLY A 69 -7.25 -4.34 -17.78
C GLY A 69 -8.13 -3.18 -18.23
N SER A 70 -8.06 -2.01 -17.58
CA SER A 70 -8.51 -0.71 -18.13
C SER A 70 -7.92 0.53 -17.43
N SER A 71 -7.32 1.43 -18.19
CA SER A 71 -6.54 2.56 -17.67
C SER A 71 -7.36 3.54 -16.81
N TRP A 72 -6.79 3.97 -15.68
CA TRP A 72 -7.14 5.25 -15.05
C TRP A 72 -6.13 6.30 -15.49
N VAL A 73 -6.59 7.26 -16.29
CA VAL A 73 -5.89 8.52 -16.54
C VAL A 73 -6.50 9.57 -15.61
N CYS A 74 -5.70 10.12 -14.71
CA CYS A 74 -6.06 11.27 -13.89
C CYS A 74 -5.48 12.54 -14.54
N PRO A 75 -6.32 13.49 -15.00
CA PRO A 75 -5.85 14.81 -15.38
C PRO A 75 -5.88 15.73 -14.15
N TRP A 76 -4.85 15.58 -13.31
CA TRP A 76 -4.18 16.56 -12.44
C TRP A 76 -3.35 15.81 -11.40
#